data_AF-A0A1I1ZE19-F1
#
_entry.id   AF-A0A1I1ZE19-F1
#
_cell.length_a   1.000
_cell.length_b   1.000
_cell.length_c   1.000
_cell.angle_alpha   90.00
_cell.angle_beta   90.00
_cell.angle_gamma   90.00
#
_symmetry.space_group_name_H-M   'P 1'
#
loop_
_entity.id
_entity.type
_entity.pdbx_description
1 polymer ?
#
loop_
_entity_poly.entity_id
_entity_poly.type
_entity_poly.pdbx_seq_one_letter_code
_entity_poly.pdbx_strand_id
1 'polypeptide(L)'
;MTPKTAITRALSNYATFSGRAVRAEYWWFALFFLVGGLLLGVVDATLFGTNVATTRTGDGAASLVLRGASGPISTIFSLALIVPFLAVGWRRMHDTGRRGLYLLYPFIVMIGLTAFLDLAGPALERASTGIVFTALAGIGLFALALSPLVVFYWLSRPSEPRENQWGPVPAEAAS
;
A
#
# COMPACT_ATOMS: atom_id res chain seq x y z
N MET A 1 -1.71 -12.19 -20.21
CA MET A 1 -0.40 -11.55 -19.93
C MET A 1 0.47 -12.48 -19.09
N THR A 2 1.74 -12.70 -19.48
CA THR A 2 2.68 -13.53 -18.70
C THR A 2 3.40 -12.68 -17.62
N PRO A 3 3.92 -13.30 -16.54
CA PRO A 3 4.59 -12.58 -15.46
C PRO A 3 5.81 -11.77 -15.95
N LYS A 4 6.61 -12.35 -16.85
CA LYS A 4 7.79 -11.69 -17.43
C LYS A 4 7.41 -10.40 -18.14
N THR A 5 6.38 -10.44 -18.99
CA THR A 5 5.92 -9.25 -19.72
C THR A 5 5.39 -8.17 -18.78
N ALA A 6 4.68 -8.55 -17.71
CA ALA A 6 4.21 -7.60 -16.71
C ALA A 6 5.36 -6.87 -16.00
N ILE A 7 6.37 -7.60 -15.55
CA ILE A 7 7.54 -7.03 -14.86
C ILE A 7 8.33 -6.12 -15.81
N THR A 8 8.59 -6.57 -17.05
CA THR A 8 9.31 -5.75 -18.03
C THR A 8 8.55 -4.46 -18.35
N ARG A 9 7.22 -4.50 -18.51
CA ARG A 9 6.41 -3.30 -18.76
C ARG A 9 6.37 -2.33 -17.58
N ALA A 10 6.28 -2.85 -16.37
CA ALA A 10 6.31 -2.04 -15.16
C ALA A 10 7.65 -1.31 -15.00
N LEU A 11 8.76 -2.01 -15.25
CA LEU A 11 10.10 -1.43 -15.17
C LEU A 11 10.43 -0.52 -16.36
N SER A 12 9.92 -0.79 -17.57
CA SER A 12 10.10 0.11 -18.72
C SER A 12 9.32 1.41 -18.56
N ASN A 13 8.19 1.37 -17.84
CA ASN A 13 7.36 2.54 -17.51
C ASN A 13 7.59 3.00 -16.07
N TYR A 14 8.85 3.04 -15.65
CA TYR A 14 9.24 3.21 -14.25
C TYR A 14 8.58 4.41 -13.55
N ALA A 15 8.59 5.59 -14.19
CA ALA A 15 8.01 6.84 -13.67
C ALA A 15 6.93 7.40 -14.61
N THR A 16 6.30 6.55 -15.41
CA THR A 16 5.27 6.97 -16.37
C THR A 16 3.89 6.86 -15.73
N PHE A 17 3.32 8.00 -15.32
CA PHE A 17 1.98 8.08 -14.71
C PHE A 17 0.84 8.31 -15.73
N SER A 18 1.16 8.28 -17.03
CA SER A 18 0.19 8.43 -18.10
C SER A 18 -0.16 7.08 -18.74
N GLY A 19 -1.34 6.98 -19.34
CA GLY A 19 -1.85 5.77 -19.99
C GLY A 19 -2.59 4.83 -19.05
N ARG A 20 -2.81 3.60 -19.53
CA ARG A 20 -3.64 2.56 -18.90
C ARG A 20 -2.83 1.29 -18.68
N ALA A 21 -3.02 0.63 -17.54
CA ALA A 21 -2.43 -0.66 -17.23
C ALA A 21 -3.53 -1.70 -16.98
N VAL A 22 -3.37 -2.90 -17.53
CA VAL A 22 -4.34 -3.99 -17.37
C VAL A 22 -4.25 -4.61 -15.97
N ARG A 23 -5.33 -5.28 -15.52
CA ARG A 23 -5.36 -5.96 -14.21
C ARG A 23 -4.17 -6.89 -13.99
N ALA A 24 -3.78 -7.66 -15.01
CA ALA A 24 -2.71 -8.64 -14.91
C ALA A 24 -1.34 -7.98 -14.74
N GLU A 25 -1.12 -6.81 -15.34
CA GLU A 25 0.14 -6.04 -15.20
C GLU A 25 0.33 -5.64 -13.74
N TYR A 26 -0.72 -5.12 -13.10
CA TYR A 26 -0.71 -4.74 -11.69
C TYR A 26 -0.51 -5.95 -10.77
N TRP A 27 -1.31 -7.01 -10.91
CA TRP A 27 -1.26 -8.15 -9.98
C TRP A 27 0.03 -8.96 -10.08
N TRP A 28 0.58 -9.15 -11.28
CA TRP A 28 1.87 -9.82 -11.42
C TRP A 28 3.01 -8.99 -10.86
N PHE A 29 2.98 -7.66 -11.05
CA PHE A 29 3.98 -6.78 -10.46
C PHE A 29 3.86 -6.70 -8.93
N ALA A 30 2.65 -6.68 -8.39
CA ALA A 30 2.40 -6.76 -6.95
C ALA A 30 2.92 -8.09 -6.37
N LEU A 31 2.72 -9.20 -7.06
CA LEU A 31 3.28 -10.49 -6.66
C LEU A 31 4.81 -10.48 -6.71
N PHE A 32 5.41 -9.91 -7.74
CA PHE A 32 6.87 -9.75 -7.85
C PHE A 32 7.44 -8.93 -6.68
N PHE A 33 6.80 -7.80 -6.35
CA PHE A 33 7.17 -6.98 -5.21
C PHE A 33 7.06 -7.74 -3.89
N LEU A 34 5.96 -8.46 -3.68
CA LEU A 34 5.71 -9.27 -2.48
C LEU A 34 6.77 -10.38 -2.33
N VAL A 35 6.97 -11.20 -3.36
CA VAL A 35 7.90 -12.33 -3.33
C VAL A 35 9.33 -11.84 -3.22
N GLY A 36 9.72 -10.81 -3.98
CA GLY A 36 11.05 -10.22 -3.89
C GLY A 36 11.33 -9.65 -2.50
N GLY A 37 10.36 -8.96 -1.89
CA GLY A 37 10.47 -8.46 -0.52
C GLY A 37 10.64 -9.58 0.51
N LEU A 38 9.87 -10.66 0.40
CA LEU A 38 9.99 -11.82 1.30
C LEU A 38 11.35 -12.51 1.18
N LEU A 39 11.79 -12.79 -0.05
CA LEU A 39 13.08 -13.45 -0.29
C LEU A 39 14.25 -12.59 0.22
N LEU A 40 14.23 -11.29 -0.06
CA LEU A 40 15.28 -10.38 0.42
C LEU A 40 15.21 -10.18 1.93
N GLY A 41 14.04 -10.24 2.54
CA GLY A 41 13.89 -10.23 4.00
C GLY A 41 14.53 -11.45 4.66
N VAL A 42 14.40 -12.64 4.05
CA VAL A 42 15.10 -13.85 4.52
C VAL A 42 16.61 -13.68 4.36
N VAL A 43 17.09 -13.22 3.21
CA VAL A 43 18.51 -12.94 2.99
C VAL A 43 19.05 -11.97 4.03
N ASP A 44 18.34 -10.86 4.27
CA ASP A 44 18.72 -9.88 5.29
C ASP A 44 18.75 -10.48 6.70
N ALA A 45 17.76 -11.30 7.06
CA ALA A 45 17.74 -11.99 8.35
C ALA A 45 18.95 -12.92 8.53
N THR A 46 19.38 -13.60 7.45
CA THR A 46 20.54 -14.50 7.49
C THR A 46 21.87 -13.76 7.51
N LEU A 47 21.99 -12.61 6.85
CA LEU A 47 23.25 -11.87 6.71
C LEU A 47 23.47 -10.85 7.84
N PHE A 48 22.42 -10.15 8.25
CA PHE A 48 22.48 -9.06 9.23
C PHE A 48 21.84 -9.42 10.58
N GLY A 49 21.21 -10.59 10.67
CA GLY A 49 20.50 -11.05 11.87
C GLY A 49 19.10 -10.46 12.01
N THR A 50 18.32 -11.01 12.95
CA THR A 50 16.98 -10.53 13.28
C THR A 50 17.01 -9.63 14.50
N ASN A 51 16.41 -8.44 14.40
CA ASN A 51 16.27 -7.53 15.54
C ASN A 51 15.17 -8.02 16.49
N VAL A 52 15.55 -8.76 17.53
CA VAL A 52 14.63 -9.15 18.61
C VAL A 52 14.63 -8.06 19.68
N ALA A 53 13.52 -7.33 19.81
CA ALA A 53 13.35 -6.34 20.87
C ALA A 53 12.51 -6.96 21.99
N THR A 54 13.11 -7.16 23.16
CA THR A 54 12.37 -7.49 24.37
C THR A 54 11.82 -6.20 24.97
N THR A 55 10.52 -5.97 24.81
CA THR A 55 9.82 -4.88 25.48
C THR A 55 9.32 -5.40 26.82
N ARG A 56 9.84 -4.84 27.91
CA ARG A 56 9.28 -5.09 29.25
C ARG A 56 8.13 -4.12 29.46
N THR A 57 6.91 -4.64 29.57
CA THR A 57 5.77 -3.84 30.04
C THR A 57 5.94 -3.60 31.55
N GLY A 58 5.39 -2.49 32.06
CA GLY A 58 5.50 -2.10 33.49
C GLY A 58 5.02 -3.16 34.47
N ASP A 59 4.24 -4.13 33.99
CA ASP A 59 3.60 -5.22 34.70
C ASP A 59 4.54 -6.43 34.94
N GLY A 60 5.82 -6.33 34.56
CA GLY A 60 6.83 -7.37 34.74
C GLY A 60 6.83 -8.47 33.68
N ALA A 61 5.83 -8.50 32.79
CA ALA A 61 5.81 -9.38 31.62
C ALA A 61 6.81 -8.90 30.56
N ALA A 62 7.72 -9.79 30.13
CA ALA A 62 8.57 -9.55 28.98
C ALA A 62 7.82 -9.96 27.70
N SER A 63 7.48 -9.00 26.84
CA SER A 63 6.96 -9.26 25.51
C SER A 63 8.12 -9.34 24.52
N LEU A 64 8.22 -10.46 23.81
CA LEU A 64 9.19 -10.63 22.73
C LEU A 64 8.58 -10.01 21.46
N VAL A 65 9.05 -8.83 21.09
CA VAL A 65 8.63 -8.17 19.85
C VAL A 65 9.63 -8.51 18.76
N LEU A 66 9.20 -9.36 17.83
CA LEU A 66 9.90 -9.57 16.55
C LEU A 66 9.73 -8.29 15.73
N ARG A 67 10.65 -7.33 15.89
CA ARG A 67 10.77 -6.22 14.94
C ARG A 67 11.35 -6.83 13.67
N GLY A 68 10.56 -6.83 12.60
CA GLY A 68 10.88 -7.55 11.35
C GLY A 68 12.32 -7.31 10.86
N ALA A 69 12.82 -8.25 10.06
CA ALA A 69 14.15 -8.19 9.45
C ALA A 69 14.21 -7.10 8.35
N SER A 70 14.27 -5.83 8.75
CA SER A 70 14.55 -4.71 7.86
C SER A 70 16.06 -4.56 7.70
N GLY A 71 16.65 -5.35 6.81
CA GLY A 71 18.04 -5.16 6.41
C GLY A 71 18.17 -4.13 5.28
N PRO A 72 19.40 -3.70 4.98
CA PRO A 72 19.65 -2.69 3.95
C PRO A 72 19.24 -3.17 2.54
N ILE A 73 19.32 -4.46 2.24
CA ILE A 73 19.07 -4.98 0.89
C ILE A 73 17.57 -4.93 0.55
N SER A 74 16.71 -5.44 1.43
CA SER A 74 15.25 -5.36 1.29
C SER A 74 14.77 -3.91 1.26
N THR A 75 15.42 -3.02 2.02
CA THR A 75 15.11 -1.59 2.03
C THR A 75 15.41 -0.94 0.68
N ILE A 76 16.60 -1.15 0.12
CA ILE A 76 16.99 -0.61 -1.20
C ILE A 76 16.06 -1.16 -2.29
N PHE A 77 15.75 -2.46 -2.26
CA PHE A 77 14.80 -3.07 -3.20
C PHE A 77 13.41 -2.42 -3.13
N SER A 78 12.89 -2.22 -1.92
CA SER A 78 11.58 -1.61 -1.71
C SER A 78 11.56 -0.16 -2.20
N LEU A 79 12.62 0.61 -1.95
CA LEU A 79 12.77 1.98 -2.43
C LEU A 79 12.92 2.05 -3.96
N ALA A 80 13.65 1.11 -4.56
CA ALA A 80 13.79 1.04 -6.02
C ALA A 80 12.46 0.68 -6.69
N LEU A 81 11.60 -0.12 -6.05
CA LEU A 81 10.34 -0.55 -6.64
C LEU A 81 9.12 0.27 -6.24
N ILE A 82 9.24 1.19 -5.28
CA ILE A 82 8.10 2.01 -4.85
C ILE A 82 7.56 2.88 -5.99
N VAL A 83 8.44 3.47 -6.81
CA VAL A 83 8.07 4.32 -7.93
C VAL A 83 7.33 3.53 -9.01
N PRO A 84 7.86 2.41 -9.56
CA PRO A 84 7.14 1.62 -10.54
C PRO A 84 5.87 0.99 -9.97
N PHE A 85 5.83 0.62 -8.68
CA PHE A 85 4.62 0.12 -8.03
C PHE A 85 3.49 1.16 -8.03
N LEU A 86 3.84 2.40 -7.67
CA LEU A 86 2.92 3.52 -7.72
C LEU A 86 2.52 3.87 -9.17
N ALA A 87 3.47 3.85 -10.12
CA ALA A 87 3.19 4.16 -11.52
C ALA A 87 2.22 3.15 -12.15
N VAL A 88 2.40 1.85 -11.91
CA VAL A 88 1.48 0.80 -12.39
C VAL A 88 0.12 0.93 -11.69
N GLY A 89 0.09 1.16 -10.37
CA GLY A 89 -1.16 1.39 -9.63
C GLY A 89 -1.92 2.62 -10.14
N TRP A 90 -1.21 3.69 -10.46
CA TRP A 90 -1.79 4.94 -10.99
C TRP A 90 -2.43 4.72 -12.37
N ARG A 91 -1.71 4.08 -13.29
CA ARG A 91 -2.21 3.70 -14.62
C ARG A 91 -3.37 2.70 -14.53
N ARG A 92 -3.38 1.84 -13.51
CA ARG A 92 -4.49 0.92 -13.27
C ARG A 92 -5.75 1.65 -12.81
N MET A 93 -5.62 2.68 -11.98
CA MET A 93 -6.75 3.54 -11.61
C MET A 93 -7.33 4.26 -12.83
N HIS A 94 -6.48 4.76 -13.73
CA HIS A 94 -6.90 5.32 -15.01
C HIS A 94 -7.69 4.31 -15.86
N ASP A 95 -7.31 3.03 -15.84
CA ASP A 95 -7.99 1.96 -16.58
C ASP A 95 -9.41 1.66 -16.06
N THR A 96 -9.74 2.10 -14.84
CA THR A 96 -11.10 2.03 -14.26
C THR A 96 -11.90 3.34 -14.38
N GLY A 97 -11.41 4.28 -15.19
CA GLY A 97 -12.04 5.59 -15.40
C GLY A 97 -11.84 6.57 -14.24
N ARG A 98 -10.94 6.27 -13.28
CA ARG A 98 -10.70 7.09 -12.08
C ARG A 98 -9.44 7.94 -12.24
N ARG A 99 -9.30 8.96 -11.39
CA ARG A 99 -8.04 9.73 -11.27
C ARG A 99 -7.00 8.87 -10.56
N GLY A 100 -5.71 8.96 -10.94
CA GLY A 100 -4.68 8.16 -10.26
C GLY A 100 -4.51 8.48 -8.77
N LEU A 101 -4.86 9.70 -8.34
CA LEU A 101 -4.86 10.11 -6.92
C LEU A 101 -5.72 9.24 -5.99
N TYR A 102 -6.75 8.56 -6.50
CA TYR A 102 -7.56 7.65 -5.68
C TYR A 102 -6.75 6.47 -5.11
N LEU A 103 -5.60 6.13 -5.71
CA LEU A 103 -4.65 5.17 -5.15
C LEU A 103 -4.13 5.63 -3.77
N LEU A 104 -4.01 6.94 -3.55
CA LEU A 104 -3.48 7.54 -2.33
C LEU A 104 -4.53 7.76 -1.24
N TYR A 105 -5.77 7.33 -1.47
CA TYR A 105 -6.86 7.50 -0.50
C TYR A 105 -6.52 7.00 0.92
N PRO A 106 -5.88 5.83 1.12
CA PRO A 106 -5.51 5.37 2.45
C PRO A 106 -4.51 6.28 3.14
N PHE A 107 -3.56 6.85 2.38
CA PHE A 107 -2.59 7.80 2.91
C PHE A 107 -3.25 9.12 3.32
N ILE A 108 -4.21 9.60 2.53
CA ILE A 108 -4.97 10.81 2.86
C ILE A 108 -5.78 10.61 4.15
N VAL A 109 -6.48 9.48 4.28
CA VAL A 109 -7.24 9.15 5.50
C VAL A 109 -6.31 9.00 6.71
N MET A 110 -5.18 8.31 6.53
CA MET A 110 -4.18 8.14 7.58
C MET A 110 -3.64 9.48 8.09
N ILE A 111 -3.13 10.32 7.18
CA ILE A 111 -2.56 11.64 7.54
C ILE A 111 -3.61 12.53 8.18
N GLY A 112 -4.83 12.56 7.62
CA GLY A 112 -5.92 13.36 8.16
C GLY A 112 -6.32 12.92 9.58
N LEU A 113 -6.41 11.61 9.80
CA LEU A 113 -6.76 11.05 11.11
C LEU A 113 -5.64 11.30 12.13
N THR A 114 -4.38 11.04 11.79
CA THR A 114 -3.26 11.25 12.71
C THR A 114 -3.11 12.73 13.07
N ALA A 115 -3.15 13.64 12.08
CA ALA A 115 -3.07 15.07 12.34
C ALA A 115 -4.24 15.57 13.20
N PHE A 116 -5.45 15.06 12.98
CA PHE A 116 -6.62 15.39 13.81
C PHE A 116 -6.46 14.88 15.24
N LEU A 117 -6.01 13.64 15.44
CA LEU A 117 -5.81 13.08 16.77
C LEU A 117 -4.67 13.77 17.53
N ASP A 118 -3.59 14.15 16.86
CA ASP A 118 -2.49 14.87 17.48
C ASP A 118 -2.93 16.27 17.96
N LEU A 119 -3.77 16.95 17.16
CA LEU A 119 -4.26 18.29 17.49
C LEU A 119 -5.42 18.27 18.50
N ALA A 120 -6.43 17.46 18.26
CA ALA A 120 -7.70 17.47 19.00
C ALA A 120 -7.78 16.39 20.08
N GLY A 121 -6.96 15.33 19.99
CA GLY A 121 -7.00 14.18 20.90
C GLY A 121 -6.91 14.56 22.37
N PRO A 122 -5.91 15.35 22.81
CA PRO A 122 -5.78 15.75 24.21
C PRO A 122 -6.96 16.58 24.73
N ALA A 123 -7.57 17.41 23.87
CA ALA A 123 -8.75 18.19 24.24
C ALA A 123 -10.00 17.32 24.33
N LEU A 124 -10.17 16.40 23.37
CA LEU A 124 -11.30 15.47 23.31
C LEU A 124 -11.28 14.47 24.47
N GLU A 125 -10.11 14.01 24.87
CA GLU A 125 -9.94 13.11 26.02
C GLU A 125 -10.35 13.79 27.34
N ARG A 126 -10.03 15.08 27.51
CA ARG A 126 -10.46 15.85 28.69
C ARG A 126 -11.94 16.21 28.67
N ALA A 127 -12.53 16.38 27.50
CA ALA A 127 -13.89 16.87 27.32
C ALA A 127 -14.95 15.76 27.26
N SER A 128 -14.57 14.51 27.03
CA SER A 128 -15.50 13.38 26.85
C SER A 128 -15.28 12.28 27.89
N THR A 129 -16.30 11.45 28.14
CA THR A 129 -16.11 10.24 28.93
C THR A 129 -15.28 9.23 28.13
N GLY A 130 -14.49 8.40 28.82
CA GLY A 130 -13.57 7.46 28.15
C GLY A 130 -14.24 6.59 27.07
N ILE A 131 -15.50 6.19 27.28
CA ILE A 131 -16.29 5.41 26.32
C ILE A 131 -16.52 6.20 25.02
N VAL A 132 -16.87 7.49 25.10
CA VAL A 132 -17.13 8.34 23.94
C VAL A 132 -15.84 8.58 23.16
N PHE A 133 -14.74 8.88 23.86
CA PHE A 133 -13.42 9.01 23.24
C PHE A 133 -13.02 7.74 22.47
N THR A 134 -13.15 6.57 23.11
CA THR A 134 -12.82 5.29 22.49
C THR A 134 -13.72 4.97 21.30
N ALA A 135 -15.00 5.34 21.34
CA ALA A 135 -15.92 5.13 20.22
C ALA A 135 -15.53 6.00 19.01
N LEU A 136 -15.18 7.27 19.23
CA LEU A 136 -14.73 8.18 18.17
C LEU A 136 -13.40 7.73 17.56
N ALA A 137 -12.43 7.34 18.39
CA ALA A 137 -11.18 6.75 17.93
C ALA A 137 -11.43 5.46 17.13
N GLY A 138 -12.37 4.63 17.57
CA GLY A 138 -12.79 3.41 16.89
C GLY A 138 -13.39 3.67 15.50
N ILE A 139 -14.22 4.70 15.34
CA ILE A 139 -14.75 5.13 14.03
C ILE A 139 -13.60 5.57 13.11
N GLY A 140 -12.65 6.35 13.64
CA GLY A 140 -11.46 6.75 12.89
C GLY A 140 -10.63 5.55 12.42
N LEU A 141 -10.37 4.60 13.33
CA LEU A 141 -9.66 3.36 13.02
C LEU A 141 -10.41 2.51 11.98
N PHE A 142 -11.74 2.44 12.08
CA PHE A 142 -12.58 1.75 11.10
C PHE A 142 -12.47 2.40 9.72
N ALA A 143 -12.53 3.73 9.64
CA ALA A 143 -12.34 4.46 8.38
C ALA A 143 -10.95 4.21 7.78
N LEU A 144 -9.91 4.19 8.61
CA LEU A 144 -8.55 3.86 8.19
C LEU A 144 -8.47 2.43 7.65
N ALA A 145 -9.07 1.45 8.33
CA ALA A 145 -9.10 0.05 7.90
C ALA A 145 -9.92 -0.18 6.63
N LEU A 146 -11.02 0.57 6.44
CA LEU A 146 -11.86 0.49 5.26
C LEU A 146 -11.20 1.10 4.02
N SER A 147 -10.39 2.16 4.21
CA SER A 147 -9.77 2.89 3.11
C SER A 147 -8.92 2.04 2.14
N PRO A 148 -8.01 1.12 2.57
CA PRO A 148 -7.28 0.27 1.65
C PRO A 148 -8.17 -0.78 0.98
N LEU A 149 -9.22 -1.27 1.65
CA LEU A 149 -10.15 -2.23 1.07
C LEU A 149 -10.92 -1.63 -0.12
N VAL A 150 -11.29 -0.36 -0.02
CA VAL A 150 -11.93 0.37 -1.11
C VAL A 150 -11.00 0.51 -2.32
N VAL A 151 -9.73 0.85 -2.09
CA VAL A 151 -8.73 0.92 -3.18
C VAL A 151 -8.47 -0.46 -3.78
N PHE A 152 -8.31 -1.48 -2.96
CA PHE A 152 -8.14 -2.87 -3.39
C PHE A 152 -9.32 -3.34 -4.25
N TYR A 153 -10.55 -3.01 -3.84
CA TYR A 153 -11.75 -3.27 -4.61
C TYR A 153 -11.66 -2.60 -5.99
N TRP A 154 -11.27 -1.33 -6.06
CA TRP A 154 -11.11 -0.64 -7.35
C TRP A 154 -10.04 -1.26 -8.25
N LEU A 155 -8.89 -1.63 -7.68
CA LEU A 155 -7.80 -2.28 -8.42
C LEU A 155 -8.19 -3.66 -8.99
N SER A 156 -9.14 -4.35 -8.34
CA SER A 156 -9.64 -5.66 -8.73
C SER A 156 -10.76 -5.63 -9.79
N ARG A 157 -11.35 -4.45 -10.08
CA ARG A 157 -12.48 -4.33 -11.03
C ARG A 157 -12.08 -4.73 -12.46
N PRO A 158 -12.99 -5.15 -13.34
CA PRO A 158 -12.64 -5.33 -14.76
C PRO A 158 -12.20 -4.00 -15.39
N SER A 159 -11.36 -4.08 -16.42
CA SER A 159 -10.95 -2.93 -17.24
C SER A 159 -12.13 -2.32 -17.98
N GLU A 160 -12.12 -1.00 -18.17
CA GLU A 160 -13.18 -0.32 -18.93
C GLU A 160 -13.11 -0.72 -20.42
N PRO A 161 -14.18 -1.27 -21.02
CA PRO A 161 -14.15 -1.80 -22.38
C PRO A 161 -14.18 -0.72 -23.46
N ARG A 162 -14.39 0.54 -23.06
CA ARG A 162 -14.39 1.70 -23.95
C ARG A 162 -13.09 2.48 -23.82
N GLU A 163 -12.81 3.27 -24.84
CA GLU A 163 -11.79 4.31 -24.73
C GLU A 163 -12.22 5.32 -23.67
N ASN A 164 -11.26 5.78 -22.87
CA ASN A 164 -11.48 6.80 -21.87
C ASN A 164 -10.49 7.95 -22.08
N GLN A 165 -10.64 9.02 -21.31
CA GLN A 165 -9.80 10.22 -21.41
C GLN A 165 -8.29 9.96 -21.19
N TRP A 166 -7.91 8.76 -20.70
CA TRP A 166 -6.53 8.38 -20.42
C TRP A 166 -5.90 7.47 -21.49
N GLY A 167 -6.66 7.11 -22.53
CA GLY A 167 -6.14 6.42 -23.71
C GLY A 167 -7.01 5.27 -24.22
N PRO A 168 -6.59 4.67 -25.34
CA PRO A 168 -7.29 3.56 -25.97
C PRO A 168 -7.31 2.32 -25.06
N VAL A 169 -8.21 1.39 -25.35
CA VAL A 169 -8.29 0.11 -24.62
C VAL A 169 -6.96 -0.63 -24.79
N PRO A 170 -6.31 -1.09 -23.70
CA PRO A 170 -5.11 -1.89 -23.82
C PRO A 170 -5.38 -3.13 -24.67
N ALA A 171 -4.52 -3.44 -25.65
CA ALA A 171 -4.73 -4.56 -26.58
C ALA A 171 -4.96 -5.92 -25.88
N GLU A 172 -4.38 -6.10 -24.68
CA GLU A 172 -4.54 -7.31 -23.86
C GLU A 172 -5.83 -7.37 -23.04
N ALA A 173 -6.61 -6.28 -22.98
CA ALA A 173 -7.94 -6.26 -22.40
C ALA A 173 -9.05 -6.51 -23.44
N ALA A 174 -8.71 -6.46 -24.74
CA ALA A 174 -9.63 -6.69 -25.86
C ALA A 174 -9.59 -8.14 -26.40
N SER A 175 -8.66 -8.97 -25.91
CA SER A 175 -8.52 -10.41 -26.20
C SER A 175 -9.01 -11.27 -25.05
#